data_AF-A0A3B9BWE5-F1
#
_entry.id   AF-A0A3B9BWE5-F1
#
_cell.length_a   1.000
_cell.length_b   1.000
_cell.length_c   1.000
_cell.angle_alpha   90.00
_cell.angle_beta   90.00
_cell.angle_gamma   90.00
#
_symmetry.space_group_name_H-M   'P 1'
#
loop_
_entity.id
_entity.type
_entity.pdbx_description
1 polymer ?
#
loop_
_entity_poly.entity_id
_entity_poly.type
_entity_poly.pdbx_seq_one_letter_code
_entity_poly.pdbx_strand_id
1 'polypeptide(L)' 'MSRFKPASEEELAARGIGVVKVRARKSDGTLKADDPSTPDVNEAWEDAPVAKKRGRPAKKKD' A
#
# COMPACT_ATOMS: atom_id res chain seq x y z
N MET A 1 15.43 -21.38 -19.38
CA MET A 1 15.05 -20.58 -18.19
C MET A 1 13.65 -20.01 -18.43
N SER A 2 12.71 -20.19 -17.48
CA SER A 2 11.34 -19.65 -17.61
C SER A 2 11.40 -18.12 -17.69
N ARG A 3 10.87 -17.56 -18.78
CA ARG A 3 10.70 -16.12 -19.02
C ARG A 3 9.56 -15.50 -18.16
N PHE A 4 8.88 -16.33 -17.36
CA PHE A 4 7.66 -16.02 -16.62
C PHE A 4 7.82 -16.23 -15.11
N LYS A 5 9.02 -16.04 -14.55
CA LYS A 5 9.12 -15.92 -13.10
C LYS A 5 8.67 -14.51 -12.71
N PRO A 6 7.62 -14.34 -11.87
CA PRO A 6 7.27 -13.02 -11.36
C PRO A 6 8.44 -12.48 -10.51
N ALA A 7 8.58 -11.16 -10.48
CA ALA A 7 9.52 -10.49 -9.58
C ALA A 7 9.25 -10.87 -8.12
N SER A 8 10.29 -10.90 -7.29
CA SER A 8 10.14 -11.22 -5.87
C SER A 8 9.30 -10.15 -5.14
N GLU A 9 8.71 -10.51 -4.00
CA GLU A 9 7.92 -9.56 -3.20
C GLU A 9 8.73 -8.33 -2.79
N GLU A 10 10.02 -8.51 -2.50
CA GLU A 10 10.95 -7.44 -2.15
C GLU A 10 11.22 -6.49 -3.34
N GLU A 11 11.41 -7.02 -4.55
CA GLU A 11 11.56 -6.20 -5.76
C GLU A 11 10.27 -5.44 -6.12
N LEU A 12 9.11 -6.05 -5.88
CA LEU A 12 7.81 -5.40 -6.08
C LEU A 12 7.58 -4.27 -5.06
N ALA A 13 7.94 -4.51 -3.78
CA ALA A 13 7.87 -3.51 -2.73
C ALA A 13 8.82 -2.33 -2.98
N ALA A 14 10.07 -2.59 -3.39
CA ALA A 14 11.04 -1.55 -3.76
C ALA A 14 10.58 -0.69 -4.94
N ARG A 15 9.78 -1.26 -5.85
CA ARG A 15 9.14 -0.54 -6.96
C ARG A 15 7.87 0.22 -6.56
N GLY A 16 7.43 0.11 -5.31
CA GLY A 16 6.16 0.68 -4.83
C GLY A 16 4.92 0.00 -5.43
N ILE A 17 5.07 -1.21 -5.97
CA ILE A 17 3.97 -1.94 -6.60
C ILE A 17 3.19 -2.67 -5.52
N GLY A 18 1.91 -2.30 -5.35
CA GLY A 18 1.03 -2.92 -4.36
C GLY A 18 1.02 -2.25 -2.99
N VAL A 19 1.65 -1.08 -2.84
CA VAL A 19 1.60 -0.24 -1.64
C VAL A 19 1.12 1.16 -2.02
N VAL A 20 0.30 1.78 -1.18
CA VAL A 20 -0.21 3.14 -1.35
C VAL A 20 0.02 3.94 -0.08
N LYS A 21 0.41 5.20 -0.25
CA LYS A 21 0.49 6.16 0.84
C LYS A 21 -0.92 6.50 1.31
N VAL A 22 -1.20 6.25 2.58
CA VAL A 22 -2.44 6.63 3.27
C VAL A 22 -2.12 7.50 4.47
N ARG A 23 -3.09 8.29 4.95
CA ARG A 23 -2.85 9.15 6.12
C ARG A 23 -2.78 8.29 7.38
N ALA A 24 -1.71 8.44 8.13
CA ALA A 24 -1.49 7.72 9.38
C ALA A 24 -2.52 8.12 10.43
N ARG A 25 -2.98 7.13 11.20
CA ARG A 25 -3.93 7.33 12.31
C ARG A 25 -3.29 6.99 13.65
N LYS A 26 -3.72 7.68 14.70
CA LYS A 26 -3.40 7.36 16.09
C LYS A 26 -4.29 6.23 16.60
N SER A 27 -3.97 5.70 17.78
CA SER A 27 -4.74 4.64 18.44
C SER A 27 -6.19 5.03 18.75
N ASP A 28 -6.46 6.33 18.91
CA ASP A 28 -7.80 6.89 19.09
C ASP A 28 -8.57 7.08 17.76
N GLY A 29 -7.95 6.76 16.63
CA GLY A 29 -8.51 6.92 15.29
C GLY A 29 -8.37 8.31 14.67
N THR A 30 -7.78 9.28 15.38
CA THR A 30 -7.53 10.62 14.84
C THR A 30 -6.34 10.63 13.87
N LEU A 31 -6.28 11.62 12.98
CA LEU A 31 -5.16 11.75 12.03
C LEU A 31 -3.89 12.19 12.76
N LYS A 32 -2.75 11.62 12.35
CA LYS A 32 -1.44 12.06 12.81
C LYS A 32 -1.00 13.30 12.02
N ALA A 33 -0.38 14.24 12.72
CA ALA A 33 0.26 15.41 12.13
C ALA A 33 1.78 15.16 12.04
N ASP A 34 2.46 15.94 11.20
CA ASP A 34 3.92 15.91 11.10
C ASP A 34 4.56 16.49 12.36
N ASP A 35 5.68 15.92 12.77
CA ASP A 35 6.44 16.40 13.91
C ASP A 35 7.52 17.39 13.44
N PRO A 36 7.48 18.67 13.88
CA PRO A 36 8.49 19.66 13.49
C PRO A 36 9.92 19.30 13.90
N SER A 37 10.10 18.36 14.85
CA SER A 37 11.41 17.89 15.27
C SER A 37 12.07 16.90 14.30
N THR A 38 11.30 16.35 13.35
CA THR A 38 11.75 15.41 12.32
C THR A 38 11.35 15.91 10.92
N PRO A 39 11.92 17.04 10.45
CA PRO A 39 11.47 17.72 9.22
C PRO A 39 11.62 16.89 7.94
N ASP A 40 12.50 15.89 7.96
CA ASP A 40 12.76 15.00 6.83
C ASP A 40 11.82 13.78 6.78
N VAL A 41 11.06 13.56 7.86
CA VAL A 41 10.13 12.44 7.98
C VAL A 41 8.70 12.98 7.89
N ASN A 42 7.85 12.25 7.18
CA ASN A 42 6.45 12.60 7.01
C ASN A 42 5.58 11.65 7.82
N GLU A 43 5.44 11.91 9.12
CA GLU A 43 4.67 11.06 10.04
C GLU A 43 3.17 11.10 9.77
N ALA A 44 2.68 12.08 9.01
CA ALA A 44 1.28 12.14 8.62
C ALA A 44 0.88 11.07 7.58
N TRP A 45 1.84 10.35 7.00
CA TRP A 45 1.60 9.34 5.97
C TRP A 45 2.31 8.01 6.27
N GLU A 46 1.64 6.91 5.92
CA GLU A 46 2.14 5.54 6.06
C GLU A 46 1.89 4.75 4.77
N ASP A 47 2.75 3.77 4.48
CA ASP A 47 2.60 2.88 3.34
C ASP A 47 1.69 1.70 3.72
N ALA A 48 0.50 1.63 3.11
CA ALA A 48 -0.46 0.56 3.32
C ALA A 48 -0.58 -0.34 2.08
N PRO A 49 -0.78 -1.66 2.25
CA PRO A 49 -0.97 -2.57 1.13
C PRO A 49 -2.24 -2.18 0.34
N VAL A 50 -2.12 -2.11 -0.98
CA VAL A 50 -3.23 -1.85 -1.88
C VAL A 50 -4.26 -2.96 -1.73
N ALA A 51 -5.46 -2.58 -1.27
CA ALA A 51 -6.58 -3.50 -1.22
C ALA A 51 -6.81 -4.08 -2.62
N LYS A 52 -6.78 -5.42 -2.74
CA LYS A 52 -7.08 -6.10 -3.99
C LYS A 52 -8.50 -5.73 -4.40
N LYS A 53 -8.65 -4.97 -5.50
CA LYS A 53 -9.96 -4.67 -6.08
C LYS A 53 -10.65 -6.01 -6.38
N ARG A 54 -11.84 -6.21 -5.81
CA ARG A 54 -12.66 -7.39 -6.14
C ARG A 54 -12.97 -7.32 -7.64
N GLY A 55 -12.57 -8.35 -8.37
CA GLY A 55 -12.90 -8.48 -9.79
C GLY A 55 -14.42 -8.50 -10.01
N ARG A 56 -14.85 -8.17 -11.23
CA ARG A 56 -16.25 -8.32 -11.63
C ARG A 56 -16.69 -9.77 -11.34
N PRO A 57 -17.83 -9.98 -10.65
CA PRO A 57 -18.34 -11.32 -10.42
C PRO A 57 -18.60 -12.04 -11.75
N ALA A 58 -18.29 -13.33 -11.81
CA ALA A 58 -18.55 -14.14 -13.00
C ALA A 58 -20.06 -14.14 -13.32
N LYS A 59 -20.40 -13.95 -14.60
CA LYS A 59 -21.79 -14.05 -15.07
C LYS A 59 -22.23 -15.50 -14.92
N LYS A 60 -23.30 -15.76 -14.17
CA LYS A 60 -23.92 -17.10 -14.15
C LYS A 60 -24.48 -17.39 -15.53
N LYS A 61 -24.21 -18.59 -16.04
CA LYS A 61 -24.93 -19.17 -17.18
C LYS A 61 -26.18 -19.83 -16.60
N ASP A 62 -27.34 -19.33 -17.00
CA ASP A 62 -28.62 -20.05 -16.89
C ASP A 62 -28.67 -21.17 -17.95
#